data_AF-A0A162GP65-F1
#
_entry.id   AF-A0A162GP65-F1
#
_cell.length_a   1.000
_cell.length_b   1.000
_cell.length_c   1.000
_cell.angle_alpha   90.00
_cell.angle_beta   90.00
_cell.angle_gamma   90.00
#
_symmetry.space_group_name_H-M   'P 1'
#
loop_
_entity.id
_entity.type
_entity.pdbx_description
1 polymer ?
#
loop_
_entity_poly.entity_id
_entity_poly.type
_entity_poly.pdbx_seq_one_letter_code
_entity_poly.pdbx_strand_id
1 'polypeptide(L)'
;MTTALSAGTPMVSMADWMRSLALALLSLALVVVPARLAAAGRAPRVARTWRLTGRNRAAVEYDDTPETRPVSPSLMVVGMIGCAAGLVLLSGRVDSQPAYLRLLIAVIVAVALVNAVAAGVPAVVARRLGLSAVGVVAAPRALVLVAGAALLSRFAGLDPAFLFGVVIGLVLPHGASTVDRARLATVRVVSLLALAGAAWGASALVTVDGTFGTVLAAEILNATTLVSVGSSVVLLFPVGRPAGRSILQWSPLLWLGLTLLATTMLFVLLTPTITAWRTDGGAGPVVFAVVAFSAVCTSIWAWRRYVE
;
A
#
# COMPACT_ATOMS: atom_id res chain seq x y z
N MET A 1 -21.96 -20.80 -1.72
CA MET A 1 -21.66 -19.39 -2.09
C MET A 1 -20.44 -18.94 -1.31
N THR A 2 -19.25 -19.19 -1.85
CA THR A 2 -17.97 -18.85 -1.22
C THR A 2 -17.35 -17.71 -2.02
N THR A 3 -17.42 -16.48 -1.51
CA THR A 3 -16.54 -15.42 -2.03
C THR A 3 -15.12 -15.72 -1.52
N ALA A 4 -14.09 -15.31 -2.26
CA ALA A 4 -12.67 -15.56 -1.93
C ALA A 4 -12.26 -15.06 -0.52
N LEU A 5 -13.07 -14.20 0.11
CA LEU A 5 -12.89 -13.67 1.45
C LEU A 5 -13.70 -14.39 2.54
N SER A 6 -14.49 -15.43 2.23
CA SER A 6 -15.33 -16.15 3.22
C SER A 6 -14.79 -17.52 3.62
N ALA A 7 -13.60 -17.92 3.14
CA ALA A 7 -12.96 -19.15 3.62
C ALA A 7 -12.61 -18.96 5.09
N GLY A 8 -13.23 -19.76 5.97
CA GLY A 8 -12.96 -19.75 7.41
C GLY A 8 -11.45 -19.82 7.66
N THR A 9 -10.96 -18.99 8.59
CA THR A 9 -9.53 -18.85 8.87
C THR A 9 -8.96 -20.21 9.26
N PRO A 10 -8.12 -20.86 8.44
CA PRO A 10 -7.40 -22.04 8.90
C PRO A 10 -6.54 -21.63 10.09
N MET A 11 -6.42 -22.52 11.08
CA MET A 11 -5.46 -22.34 12.18
C MET A 11 -4.06 -22.18 11.57
N VAL A 12 -3.51 -20.97 11.65
CA VAL A 12 -2.17 -20.66 11.13
C VAL A 12 -1.15 -21.40 11.99
N SER A 13 -0.42 -22.34 11.38
CA SER A 13 0.57 -23.14 12.08
C SER A 13 1.88 -22.35 12.28
N MET A 14 2.73 -22.80 13.21
CA MET A 14 4.09 -22.26 13.34
C MET A 14 4.89 -22.39 12.04
N ALA A 15 4.65 -23.46 11.26
CA ALA A 15 5.31 -23.66 9.97
C ALA A 15 4.91 -22.57 8.95
N ASP A 16 3.65 -22.13 8.97
CA ASP A 16 3.18 -21.04 8.10
C ASP A 16 3.83 -19.71 8.47
N TRP A 17 4.00 -19.43 9.77
CA TRP A 17 4.74 -18.27 10.26
C TRP A 17 6.21 -18.30 9.82
N MET A 18 6.90 -19.42 10.03
CA MET A 18 8.30 -19.58 9.63
C MET A 18 8.49 -19.44 8.11
N ARG A 19 7.60 -20.06 7.32
CA ARG A 19 7.61 -19.94 5.86
C ARG A 19 7.38 -18.49 5.42
N SER A 20 6.43 -17.81 6.04
CA SER A 20 6.11 -16.42 5.72
C SER A 20 7.25 -15.47 6.10
N LEU A 21 7.93 -15.73 7.22
CA LEU A 21 9.13 -15.01 7.62
C LEU A 21 10.28 -15.23 6.62
N ALA A 22 10.49 -16.46 6.15
CA ALA A 22 11.49 -16.76 5.14
C ALA A 22 11.19 -16.04 3.81
N LEU A 23 9.92 -16.03 3.38
CA LEU A 23 9.48 -15.29 2.19
C LEU A 23 9.64 -13.77 2.38
N ALA A 24 9.36 -13.24 3.57
CA ALA A 24 9.59 -11.84 3.92
C ALA A 24 11.07 -11.46 3.77
N LEU A 25 11.98 -12.26 4.35
CA LEU A 25 13.43 -12.06 4.23
C LEU A 25 13.89 -12.13 2.76
N LEU A 26 13.39 -13.12 2.02
CA LEU A 26 13.70 -13.29 0.60
C LEU A 26 13.19 -12.10 -0.24
N SER A 27 11.99 -11.60 0.04
CA SER A 27 11.44 -10.40 -0.61
C SER A 27 12.27 -9.15 -0.31
N LEU A 28 12.78 -9.03 0.92
CA LEU A 28 13.63 -7.91 1.31
C LEU A 28 14.96 -7.96 0.54
N ALA A 29 15.58 -9.15 0.47
CA ALA A 29 16.86 -9.37 -0.19
C ALA A 29 16.78 -9.24 -1.73
N LEU A 30 15.72 -9.74 -2.36
CA LEU A 30 15.61 -9.82 -3.82
C LEU A 30 14.80 -8.69 -4.46
N VAL A 31 13.97 -7.99 -3.70
CA VAL A 31 13.11 -6.92 -4.24
C VAL A 31 13.47 -5.58 -3.61
N VAL A 32 13.39 -5.47 -2.28
CA VAL A 32 13.52 -4.18 -1.59
C VAL A 32 14.95 -3.63 -1.69
N VAL A 33 15.96 -4.47 -1.41
CA VAL A 33 17.38 -4.07 -1.46
C VAL A 33 17.80 -3.67 -2.88
N PRO A 34 17.59 -4.50 -3.93
CA PRO A 34 17.93 -4.14 -5.31
C PRO A 34 17.21 -2.87 -5.78
N ALA A 35 15.91 -2.74 -5.51
CA ALA A 35 15.15 -1.54 -5.89
C ALA A 35 15.71 -0.27 -5.23
N ARG A 36 16.13 -0.37 -3.97
CA ARG A 36 16.77 0.74 -3.26
C ARG A 36 18.14 1.08 -3.86
N LEU A 37 18.97 0.08 -4.16
CA LEU A 37 20.28 0.28 -4.81
C LEU A 37 20.11 1.02 -6.14
N ALA A 38 19.18 0.55 -6.99
CA ALA A 38 18.87 1.19 -8.27
C ALA A 38 18.34 2.64 -8.12
N ALA A 39 17.64 2.93 -7.02
CA ALA A 39 17.11 4.27 -6.72
C ALA A 39 18.13 5.20 -6.06
N ALA A 40 19.07 4.67 -5.26
CA ALA A 40 20.07 5.45 -4.52
C ALA A 40 21.03 6.20 -5.42
N GLY A 41 21.33 5.66 -6.61
CA GLY A 41 22.18 6.33 -7.60
C GLY A 41 21.49 7.42 -8.43
N ARG A 42 20.22 7.76 -8.17
CA ARG A 42 19.59 8.92 -8.85
C ARG A 42 20.01 10.19 -8.14
N ALA A 43 20.93 10.95 -8.74
CA ALA A 43 21.14 12.35 -8.37
C ALA A 43 19.77 13.07 -8.36
N PRO A 44 19.50 13.99 -7.42
CA PRO A 44 18.28 14.77 -7.44
C PRO A 44 18.21 15.50 -8.79
N ARG A 45 17.38 15.01 -9.70
CA ARG A 45 17.14 15.70 -10.97
C ARG A 45 16.48 17.01 -10.60
N VAL A 46 17.25 18.10 -10.74
CA VAL A 46 16.69 19.44 -10.90
C VAL A 46 15.59 19.29 -11.95
N ALA A 47 14.37 19.71 -11.62
CA ALA A 47 13.27 19.69 -12.57
C ALA A 47 13.74 20.45 -13.81
N ARG A 48 14.08 19.70 -14.87
CA ARG A 48 14.42 20.28 -16.18
C ARG A 48 13.11 20.83 -16.72
N THR A 49 12.82 22.07 -16.36
CA THR A 49 11.91 22.90 -17.12
C THR A 49 12.50 22.97 -18.52
N TRP A 50 11.76 22.50 -19.51
CA TRP A 50 12.18 22.57 -20.90
C TRP A 50 12.21 24.04 -21.29
N ARG A 51 13.40 24.65 -21.22
CA ARG A 51 13.63 26.04 -21.63
C ARG A 51 14.12 26.03 -23.06
N LEU A 52 13.18 25.96 -23.99
CA LEU A 52 13.45 26.04 -25.43
C LEU A 52 13.70 27.48 -25.89
N THR A 53 13.38 28.50 -25.09
CA THR A 53 13.72 29.90 -25.38
C THR A 53 14.10 30.68 -24.11
N GLY A 54 15.21 31.42 -24.16
CA GLY A 54 15.80 32.19 -23.06
C GLY A 54 15.07 33.50 -22.74
N ARG A 55 13.73 33.48 -22.67
CA ARG A 55 12.92 34.68 -22.38
C ARG A 55 11.80 34.43 -21.37
N ASN A 56 12.09 33.76 -20.25
CA ASN A 56 11.15 33.76 -19.13
C ASN A 56 11.72 34.59 -17.97
N ARG A 57 11.33 35.87 -17.97
CA ARG A 57 11.41 36.76 -16.80
C ARG A 57 10.61 36.12 -15.66
N ALA A 58 10.97 36.46 -14.42
CA ALA A 58 10.29 36.00 -13.23
C ALA A 58 8.77 36.26 -13.37
N ALA A 59 8.01 35.16 -13.44
CA ALA A 59 6.56 35.18 -13.41
C ALA A 59 6.11 35.55 -11.99
N VAL A 60 5.99 36.86 -11.75
CA VAL A 60 4.88 37.38 -10.95
C VAL A 60 3.68 37.27 -11.88
N GLU A 61 3.06 36.09 -11.92
CA GLU A 61 1.92 35.81 -12.78
C GLU A 61 0.67 35.83 -11.91
N TYR A 62 -0.08 36.91 -12.09
CA TYR A 62 -1.50 37.00 -11.79
C TYR A 62 -2.18 35.91 -12.63
N ASP A 63 -2.66 34.86 -11.96
CA ASP A 63 -3.20 33.66 -12.58
C ASP A 63 -4.68 33.89 -12.95
N ASP A 64 -4.92 34.51 -14.12
CA ASP A 64 -6.22 34.52 -14.81
C ASP A 64 -6.37 33.22 -15.64
N THR A 65 -6.29 32.07 -14.98
CA THR A 65 -6.81 30.81 -15.53
C THR A 65 -8.31 30.74 -15.28
N PRO A 66 -9.16 30.32 -16.25
CA PRO A 66 -10.58 30.15 -16.01
C PRO A 66 -10.75 29.23 -14.80
N GLU A 67 -11.38 29.74 -13.73
CA GLU A 67 -11.58 29.04 -12.47
C GLU A 67 -12.29 27.71 -12.72
N THR A 68 -11.54 26.63 -12.96
CA THR A 68 -12.08 25.28 -12.85
C THR A 68 -12.45 25.14 -11.38
N ARG A 69 -13.75 25.19 -11.10
CA ARG A 69 -14.33 25.14 -9.76
C ARG A 69 -13.52 24.13 -8.93
N PRO A 70 -12.82 24.56 -7.85
CA PRO A 70 -11.96 23.67 -7.11
C PRO A 70 -12.80 22.49 -6.64
N VAL A 71 -12.52 21.31 -7.20
CA VAL A 71 -13.19 20.07 -6.79
C VAL A 71 -12.93 19.95 -5.29
N SER A 72 -13.99 19.87 -4.49
CA SER A 72 -13.83 19.88 -3.04
C SER A 72 -12.91 18.71 -2.64
N PRO A 73 -11.94 18.92 -1.74
CA PRO A 73 -11.01 17.87 -1.32
C PRO A 73 -11.74 16.61 -0.83
N SER A 74 -12.93 16.77 -0.25
CA SER A 74 -13.81 15.68 0.15
C SER A 74 -14.35 14.88 -1.05
N LEU A 75 -14.83 15.55 -2.10
CA LEU A 75 -15.32 14.88 -3.31
C LEU A 75 -14.20 14.13 -4.03
N MET A 76 -12.98 14.68 -4.04
CA MET A 76 -11.81 13.99 -4.59
C MET A 76 -11.46 12.73 -3.77
N VAL A 77 -11.45 12.82 -2.43
CA VAL A 77 -11.19 11.65 -1.58
C VAL A 77 -12.26 10.57 -1.76
N VAL A 78 -13.54 10.95 -1.77
CA VAL A 78 -14.65 10.00 -2.00
C VAL A 78 -14.54 9.36 -3.38
N GLY A 79 -14.27 10.15 -4.43
CA GLY A 79 -14.07 9.63 -5.79
C GLY A 79 -12.89 8.66 -5.87
N MET A 80 -11.77 8.97 -5.23
CA MET A 80 -10.61 8.08 -5.19
C MET A 80 -10.89 6.77 -4.43
N ILE A 81 -11.61 6.83 -3.30
CA ILE A 81 -12.04 5.62 -2.58
C ILE A 81 -12.92 4.76 -3.48
N GLY A 82 -13.88 5.37 -4.17
CA GLY A 82 -14.75 4.69 -5.15
C GLY A 82 -13.96 4.03 -6.28
N CYS A 83 -13.03 4.76 -6.90
CA CYS A 83 -12.17 4.21 -7.95
C CYS A 83 -11.28 3.07 -7.46
N ALA A 84 -10.66 3.22 -6.28
CA ALA A 84 -9.82 2.16 -5.69
C ALA A 84 -10.65 0.90 -5.42
N ALA A 85 -11.85 1.04 -4.86
CA ALA A 85 -12.74 -0.09 -4.62
C ALA A 85 -13.21 -0.76 -5.92
N GLY A 86 -13.55 0.04 -6.94
CA GLY A 86 -13.90 -0.47 -8.27
C GLY A 86 -12.77 -1.27 -8.92
N LEU A 87 -11.52 -0.78 -8.83
CA LEU A 87 -10.34 -1.48 -9.35
C LEU A 87 -10.07 -2.81 -8.64
N VAL A 88 -10.23 -2.82 -7.32
CA VAL A 88 -10.14 -4.04 -6.51
C VAL A 88 -11.17 -5.07 -6.95
N LEU A 89 -12.42 -4.64 -7.10
CA LEU A 89 -13.53 -5.50 -7.49
C LEU A 89 -13.32 -6.11 -8.89
N LEU A 90 -12.85 -5.32 -9.85
CA LEU A 90 -12.54 -5.75 -11.22
C LEU A 90 -11.37 -6.76 -11.29
N SER A 91 -10.54 -6.85 -10.24
CA SER A 91 -9.41 -7.77 -10.20
C SER A 91 -9.84 -9.20 -9.86
N GLY A 92 -10.88 -9.38 -9.01
CA GLY A 92 -11.42 -10.69 -8.63
C GLY A 92 -12.35 -11.32 -9.68
N ARG A 93 -12.48 -12.65 -9.68
CA ARG A 93 -13.60 -13.34 -10.35
C ARG A 93 -14.70 -13.55 -9.30
N VAL A 94 -15.91 -13.08 -9.59
CA VAL A 94 -17.07 -13.29 -8.73
C VAL A 94 -18.21 -13.77 -9.61
N ASP A 95 -18.61 -15.02 -9.42
CA ASP A 95 -19.50 -15.73 -10.33
C ASP A 95 -21.00 -15.45 -10.09
N SER A 96 -21.36 -14.50 -9.20
CA SER A 96 -22.76 -14.14 -8.93
C SER A 96 -22.99 -12.64 -8.67
N GLN A 97 -24.04 -12.09 -9.30
CA GLN A 97 -24.39 -10.66 -9.24
C GLN A 97 -24.60 -10.10 -7.80
N PRO A 98 -25.30 -10.78 -6.87
CA PRO A 98 -25.49 -10.26 -5.51
C PRO A 98 -24.20 -10.24 -4.67
N ALA A 99 -23.28 -11.18 -4.94
CA ALA A 99 -21.99 -11.22 -4.27
C ALA A 99 -21.09 -10.04 -4.71
N TYR A 100 -21.22 -9.58 -5.95
CA TYR A 100 -20.45 -8.47 -6.50
C TYR A 100 -20.70 -7.16 -5.76
N LEU A 101 -21.97 -6.80 -5.55
CA LEU A 101 -22.34 -5.55 -4.88
C LEU A 101 -21.97 -5.58 -3.40
N ARG A 102 -22.18 -6.72 -2.72
CA ARG A 102 -21.82 -6.90 -1.31
C ARG A 102 -20.30 -6.77 -1.10
N LEU A 103 -19.51 -7.44 -1.95
CA LEU A 103 -18.06 -7.35 -1.93
C LEU A 103 -17.59 -5.92 -2.24
N LEU A 104 -18.21 -5.24 -3.20
CA LEU A 104 -17.91 -3.85 -3.51
C LEU A 104 -18.16 -2.95 -2.29
N ILE A 105 -19.32 -3.09 -1.63
CA ILE A 105 -19.63 -2.35 -0.40
C ILE A 105 -18.57 -2.65 0.67
N ALA A 106 -18.22 -3.92 0.86
CA ALA A 106 -17.20 -4.32 1.83
C ALA A 106 -15.85 -3.64 1.58
N VAL A 107 -15.41 -3.63 0.33
CA VAL A 107 -14.14 -3.01 -0.09
C VAL A 107 -14.21 -1.49 0.05
N ILE A 108 -15.31 -0.83 -0.33
CA ILE A 108 -15.48 0.62 -0.14
C ILE A 108 -15.34 0.98 1.34
N VAL A 109 -16.03 0.24 2.21
CA VAL A 109 -15.98 0.44 3.66
C VAL A 109 -14.58 0.21 4.20
N ALA A 110 -13.92 -0.88 3.80
CA ALA A 110 -12.55 -1.20 4.20
C ALA A 110 -11.56 -0.10 3.77
N VAL A 111 -11.59 0.33 2.51
CA VAL A 111 -10.71 1.38 1.99
C VAL A 111 -10.98 2.71 2.71
N ALA A 112 -12.24 3.07 2.95
CA ALA A 112 -12.60 4.27 3.70
C ALA A 112 -12.05 4.22 5.14
N LEU A 113 -12.24 3.09 5.84
CA LEU A 113 -11.76 2.88 7.20
C LEU A 113 -10.23 2.96 7.27
N VAL A 114 -9.53 2.26 6.37
CA VAL A 114 -8.07 2.28 6.29
C VAL A 114 -7.54 3.69 6.06
N ASN A 115 -8.14 4.46 5.14
CA ASN A 115 -7.72 5.84 4.89
C ASN A 115 -8.03 6.76 6.06
N ALA A 116 -9.18 6.58 6.73
CA ALA A 116 -9.54 7.33 7.93
C ALA A 116 -8.52 7.09 9.06
N VAL A 117 -8.10 5.84 9.30
CA VAL A 117 -7.06 5.53 10.31
C VAL A 117 -5.67 6.02 9.86
N ALA A 118 -5.32 5.82 8.59
CA ALA A 118 -4.02 6.21 8.03
C ALA A 118 -3.78 7.72 8.07
N ALA A 119 -4.84 8.55 7.99
CA ALA A 119 -4.75 10.00 8.06
C ALA A 119 -5.08 10.53 9.46
N GLY A 120 -6.16 10.02 10.07
CA GLY A 120 -6.70 10.50 11.34
C GLY A 120 -5.76 10.27 12.52
N VAL A 121 -5.20 9.06 12.66
CA VAL A 121 -4.33 8.73 13.81
C VAL A 121 -3.05 9.58 13.80
N PRO A 122 -2.28 9.68 12.70
CA PRO A 122 -1.14 10.58 12.65
C PRO A 122 -1.50 12.04 12.84
N ALA A 123 -2.66 12.51 12.35
CA ALA A 123 -3.11 13.88 12.56
C ALA A 123 -3.41 14.18 14.04
N VAL A 124 -4.06 13.25 14.75
CA VAL A 124 -4.30 13.38 16.20
C VAL A 124 -2.97 13.41 16.96
N VAL A 125 -2.04 12.50 16.62
CA VAL A 125 -0.72 12.46 17.27
C VAL A 125 0.09 13.71 16.96
N ALA A 126 0.05 14.21 15.72
CA ALA A 126 0.72 15.46 15.34
C ALA A 126 0.20 16.65 16.15
N ARG A 127 -1.13 16.76 16.35
CA ARG A 127 -1.71 17.80 17.23
C ARG A 127 -1.21 17.68 18.66
N ARG A 128 -1.11 16.46 19.21
CA ARG A 128 -0.54 16.22 20.55
C ARG A 128 0.94 16.57 20.65
N LEU A 129 1.67 16.52 19.54
CA LEU A 129 3.08 16.92 19.43
C LEU A 129 3.26 18.41 19.14
N GLY A 130 2.19 19.23 19.13
CA GLY A 130 2.27 20.66 18.86
C GLY A 130 2.43 21.03 17.38
N LEU A 131 2.26 20.08 16.45
CA LEU A 131 2.31 20.32 15.00
C LEU A 131 0.92 20.74 14.51
N SER A 132 0.58 22.02 14.70
CA SER A 132 -0.78 22.57 14.53
C SER A 132 -1.28 22.73 13.08
N ALA A 133 -0.50 22.33 12.07
CA ALA A 133 -0.86 22.49 10.65
C ALA A 133 -0.61 21.23 9.79
N VAL A 134 -1.02 20.05 10.27
CA VAL A 134 -1.00 18.84 9.44
C VAL A 134 -2.20 18.81 8.50
N GLY A 135 -1.94 18.99 7.20
CA GLY A 135 -2.93 18.94 6.14
C GLY A 135 -3.11 17.51 5.60
N VAL A 136 -4.36 17.12 5.34
CA VAL A 136 -4.69 15.88 4.62
C VAL A 136 -4.79 16.21 3.14
N VAL A 137 -3.99 15.56 2.30
CA VAL A 137 -3.99 15.81 0.85
C VAL A 137 -4.25 14.51 0.11
N ALA A 138 -5.17 14.54 -0.85
CA ALA A 138 -5.42 13.40 -1.70
C ALA A 138 -4.19 13.13 -2.59
N ALA A 139 -3.79 11.86 -2.68
CA ALA A 139 -2.62 11.42 -3.44
C ALA A 139 -3.07 10.64 -4.68
N PRO A 140 -3.44 11.30 -5.81
CA PRO A 140 -3.90 10.61 -7.02
C PRO A 140 -2.88 9.62 -7.59
N ARG A 141 -1.59 9.81 -7.28
CA ARG A 141 -0.50 8.87 -7.60
C ARG A 141 -0.73 7.48 -6.99
N ALA A 142 -1.38 7.41 -5.84
CA ALA A 142 -1.70 6.15 -5.19
C ALA A 142 -2.78 5.37 -5.95
N LEU A 143 -3.70 6.03 -6.66
CA LEU A 143 -4.63 5.32 -7.55
C LEU A 143 -3.90 4.59 -8.68
N VAL A 144 -2.81 5.15 -9.20
CA VAL A 144 -1.98 4.48 -10.22
C VAL A 144 -1.32 3.23 -9.64
N LEU A 145 -0.88 3.27 -8.38
CA LEU A 145 -0.33 2.09 -7.69
C LEU A 145 -1.41 1.03 -7.45
N VAL A 146 -2.60 1.43 -7.01
CA VAL A 146 -3.74 0.52 -6.83
C VAL A 146 -4.16 -0.09 -8.16
N ALA A 147 -4.27 0.70 -9.22
CA ALA A 147 -4.58 0.22 -10.57
C ALA A 147 -3.50 -0.75 -11.08
N GLY A 148 -2.22 -0.40 -10.92
CA GLY A 148 -1.10 -1.25 -11.30
C GLY A 148 -1.12 -2.59 -10.55
N ALA A 149 -1.35 -2.57 -9.23
CA ALA A 149 -1.45 -3.78 -8.43
C ALA A 149 -2.68 -4.65 -8.77
N ALA A 150 -3.82 -4.02 -9.04
CA ALA A 150 -5.03 -4.70 -9.49
C ALA A 150 -4.83 -5.38 -10.86
N LEU A 151 -4.16 -4.69 -11.79
CA LEU A 151 -3.81 -5.25 -13.11
C LEU A 151 -2.80 -6.39 -12.97
N LEU A 152 -1.73 -6.20 -12.18
CA LEU A 152 -0.73 -7.24 -11.92
C LEU A 152 -1.36 -8.48 -11.30
N SER A 153 -2.23 -8.32 -10.30
CA SER A 153 -2.93 -9.44 -9.67
C SER A 153 -3.80 -10.19 -10.67
N ARG A 154 -4.46 -9.45 -11.57
CA ARG A 154 -5.29 -10.03 -12.63
C ARG A 154 -4.47 -10.84 -13.64
N PHE A 155 -3.37 -10.27 -14.14
CA PHE A 155 -2.48 -10.95 -15.08
C PHE A 155 -1.76 -12.14 -14.44
N ALA A 156 -1.45 -12.05 -13.15
CA ALA A 156 -0.83 -13.13 -12.39
C ALA A 156 -1.80 -14.25 -11.99
N GLY A 157 -3.11 -14.07 -12.23
CA GLY A 157 -4.14 -15.04 -11.85
C GLY A 157 -4.28 -15.20 -10.33
N LEU A 158 -3.96 -14.17 -9.55
CA LEU A 158 -4.02 -14.23 -8.10
C LEU A 158 -5.45 -14.01 -7.61
N ASP A 159 -5.95 -14.98 -6.84
CA ASP A 159 -7.26 -14.90 -6.18
C ASP A 159 -7.10 -15.13 -4.66
N PRO A 160 -7.40 -14.13 -3.80
CA PRO A 160 -7.83 -12.76 -4.13
C PRO A 160 -6.70 -11.87 -4.64
N ALA A 161 -7.08 -10.77 -5.30
CA ALA A 161 -6.15 -9.75 -5.77
C ALA A 161 -5.34 -9.11 -4.65
N PHE A 162 -4.09 -8.68 -4.92
CA PHE A 162 -3.33 -7.87 -3.98
C PHE A 162 -4.05 -6.54 -3.72
N LEU A 163 -4.58 -6.38 -2.51
CA LEU A 163 -5.31 -5.18 -2.12
C LEU A 163 -4.35 -4.15 -1.52
N PHE A 164 -4.23 -3.03 -2.19
CA PHE A 164 -3.62 -1.82 -1.67
C PHE A 164 -4.67 -0.71 -1.75
N GLY A 165 -4.78 0.14 -0.74
CA GLY A 165 -5.90 1.07 -0.65
C GLY A 165 -5.61 2.40 0.02
N VAL A 166 -4.38 2.66 0.47
CA VAL A 166 -4.04 3.99 0.99
C VAL A 166 -3.87 4.98 -0.17
N VAL A 167 -4.86 5.86 -0.34
CA VAL A 167 -4.90 6.89 -1.38
C VAL A 167 -4.74 8.30 -0.83
N ILE A 168 -4.64 8.44 0.49
CA ILE A 168 -4.46 9.72 1.17
C ILE A 168 -2.99 9.94 1.54
N GLY A 169 -2.47 11.14 1.31
CA GLY A 169 -1.17 11.61 1.78
C GLY A 169 -1.31 12.52 3.00
N LEU A 170 -0.25 12.59 3.81
CA LEU A 170 -0.13 13.58 4.88
C LEU A 170 0.88 14.64 4.45
N VAL A 171 0.49 15.91 4.54
CA VAL A 171 1.39 17.05 4.32
C VAL A 171 1.75 17.63 5.68
N LEU A 172 3.04 17.64 5.98
CA LEU A 172 3.56 18.25 7.20
C LEU A 172 3.85 19.74 6.98
N PRO A 173 3.75 20.56 8.04
CA PRO A 173 4.11 21.98 8.01
C PRO A 173 5.54 22.22 7.52
N HIS A 174 5.77 23.38 6.88
CA HIS A 174 7.10 23.90 6.59
C HIS A 174 7.83 24.16 7.91
N GLY A 175 8.90 23.40 8.21
CA GLY A 175 9.63 23.43 9.48
C GLY A 175 9.61 22.13 10.28
N ALA A 176 8.79 21.14 9.91
CA ALA A 176 8.78 19.84 10.59
C ALA A 176 10.12 19.11 10.41
N SER A 177 10.73 18.70 11.53
CA SER A 177 12.03 18.04 11.54
C SER A 177 11.99 16.68 10.83
N THR A 178 13.16 16.16 10.45
CA THR A 178 13.29 14.80 9.90
C THR A 178 12.80 13.74 10.87
N VAL A 179 12.98 13.98 12.18
CA VAL A 179 12.52 13.11 13.27
C VAL A 179 11.00 13.12 13.37
N ASP A 180 10.34 14.28 13.27
CA ASP A 180 8.88 14.36 13.32
C ASP A 180 8.23 13.65 12.14
N ARG A 181 8.84 13.77 10.94
CA ARG A 181 8.43 13.01 9.76
C ARG A 181 8.57 11.50 9.97
N ALA A 182 9.65 11.05 10.62
CA ALA A 182 9.86 9.64 10.92
C ALA A 182 8.88 9.13 11.98
N ARG A 183 8.61 9.90 13.04
CA ARG A 183 7.63 9.59 14.08
C ARG A 183 6.22 9.46 13.52
N LEU A 184 5.77 10.44 12.73
CA LEU A 184 4.43 10.39 12.11
C LEU A 184 4.30 9.28 11.08
N ALA A 185 5.35 9.01 10.30
CA ALA A 185 5.41 7.85 9.42
C ALA A 185 5.31 6.53 10.19
N THR A 186 6.01 6.41 11.32
CA THR A 186 5.97 5.23 12.20
C THR A 186 4.57 5.04 12.78
N VAL A 187 3.97 6.10 13.33
CA VAL A 187 2.60 6.09 13.88
C VAL A 187 1.60 5.61 12.82
N ARG A 188 1.75 6.09 11.58
CA ARG A 188 0.88 5.69 10.47
C ARG A 188 0.98 4.20 10.14
N VAL A 189 2.20 3.66 10.08
CA VAL A 189 2.41 2.23 9.80
C VAL A 189 1.92 1.39 10.96
N VAL A 190 2.24 1.77 12.20
CA VAL A 190 1.81 1.04 13.40
C VAL A 190 0.29 1.06 13.55
N SER A 191 -0.39 2.18 13.27
CA SER A 191 -1.85 2.25 13.34
C SER A 191 -2.53 1.36 12.30
N LEU A 192 -1.95 1.23 11.11
CA LEU A 192 -2.44 0.32 10.07
C LEU A 192 -2.20 -1.16 10.44
N LEU A 193 -1.04 -1.50 10.98
CA LEU A 193 -0.78 -2.86 11.46
C LEU A 193 -1.67 -3.22 12.65
N ALA A 194 -1.92 -2.27 13.56
CA ALA A 194 -2.86 -2.45 14.66
C ALA A 194 -4.30 -2.64 14.16
N LEU A 195 -4.74 -1.84 13.16
CA LEU A 195 -6.03 -2.02 12.51
C LEU A 195 -6.15 -3.39 11.85
N ALA A 196 -5.10 -3.84 11.15
CA ALA A 196 -5.06 -5.17 10.55
C ALA A 196 -5.21 -6.27 11.60
N GLY A 197 -4.42 -6.23 12.68
CA GLY A 197 -4.49 -7.21 13.76
C GLY A 197 -5.85 -7.21 14.45
N ALA A 198 -6.44 -6.03 14.69
CA ALA A 198 -7.76 -5.91 15.28
C ALA A 198 -8.86 -6.46 14.37
N ALA A 199 -8.82 -6.14 13.06
CA ALA A 199 -9.79 -6.65 12.09
C ALA A 199 -9.67 -8.17 11.91
N TRP A 200 -8.45 -8.70 11.87
CA TRP A 200 -8.20 -10.13 11.77
C TRP A 200 -8.57 -10.89 13.04
N GLY A 201 -8.32 -10.32 14.22
CA GLY A 201 -8.80 -10.88 15.48
C GLY A 201 -10.32 -10.87 15.58
N ALA A 202 -10.96 -9.76 15.19
CA ALA A 202 -12.41 -9.62 15.19
C ALA A 202 -13.09 -10.57 14.19
N SER A 203 -12.43 -10.95 13.08
CA SER A 203 -13.02 -11.89 12.12
C SER A 203 -13.24 -13.27 12.72
N ALA A 204 -12.46 -13.66 13.74
CA ALA A 204 -12.67 -14.92 14.47
C ALA A 204 -13.96 -14.93 15.31
N LEU A 205 -14.53 -13.76 15.61
CA LEU A 205 -15.77 -13.62 16.39
C LEU A 205 -17.02 -13.65 15.51
N VAL A 206 -16.87 -13.57 14.18
CA VAL A 206 -17.99 -13.55 13.24
C VAL A 206 -18.34 -14.97 12.82
N THR A 207 -19.49 -15.46 13.28
CA THR A 207 -20.09 -16.70 12.77
C THR A 207 -20.84 -16.41 11.47
N VAL A 208 -20.45 -17.08 10.40
CA VAL A 208 -21.05 -16.87 9.07
C VAL A 208 -22.24 -17.80 8.91
N ASP A 209 -23.44 -17.28 9.21
CA ASP A 209 -24.70 -18.04 9.16
C ASP A 209 -25.40 -17.93 7.80
N GLY A 210 -24.69 -17.46 6.76
CA GLY A 210 -25.20 -17.26 5.41
C GLY A 210 -26.10 -16.02 5.23
N THR A 211 -26.43 -15.30 6.31
CA THR A 211 -27.18 -14.04 6.25
C THR A 211 -26.34 -12.92 5.64
N PHE A 212 -26.96 -12.00 4.89
CA PHE A 212 -26.25 -10.90 4.22
C PHE A 212 -25.33 -10.12 5.17
N GLY A 213 -25.80 -9.82 6.39
CA GLY A 213 -25.06 -9.04 7.38
C GLY A 213 -23.81 -9.75 7.90
N THR A 214 -23.88 -11.04 8.23
CA THR A 214 -22.74 -11.81 8.74
C THR A 214 -21.67 -12.01 7.66
N VAL A 215 -22.09 -12.29 6.42
CA VAL A 215 -21.16 -12.42 5.29
C VAL A 215 -20.53 -11.07 4.93
N LEU A 216 -21.30 -9.97 4.92
CA LEU A 216 -20.78 -8.62 4.69
C LEU A 216 -19.77 -8.22 5.77
N ALA A 217 -20.06 -8.49 7.04
CA ALA A 217 -19.15 -8.19 8.15
C ALA A 217 -17.83 -8.95 8.00
N ALA A 218 -17.88 -10.25 7.69
CA ALA A 218 -16.68 -11.06 7.43
C ALA A 218 -15.85 -10.49 6.27
N GLU A 219 -16.49 -10.09 5.17
CA GLU A 219 -15.80 -9.47 4.03
C GLU A 219 -15.18 -8.12 4.36
N ILE A 220 -15.86 -7.27 5.14
CA ILE A 220 -15.30 -5.98 5.58
C ILE A 220 -14.05 -6.21 6.41
N LEU A 221 -14.08 -7.16 7.36
CA LEU A 221 -12.95 -7.44 8.24
C LEU A 221 -11.76 -8.03 7.44
N ASN A 222 -12.02 -8.95 6.52
CA ASN A 222 -10.98 -9.55 5.69
C ASN A 222 -10.39 -8.54 4.70
N ALA A 223 -11.23 -7.73 4.04
CA ALA A 223 -10.77 -6.64 3.18
C ALA A 223 -9.97 -5.59 3.97
N THR A 224 -10.43 -5.20 5.17
CA THR A 224 -9.73 -4.25 6.05
C THR A 224 -8.35 -4.79 6.43
N THR A 225 -8.27 -6.06 6.79
CA THR A 225 -7.01 -6.73 7.14
C THR A 225 -6.03 -6.67 5.96
N LEU A 226 -6.45 -7.15 4.79
CA LEU A 226 -5.57 -7.24 3.61
C LEU A 226 -5.15 -5.86 3.10
N VAL A 227 -6.08 -4.89 3.02
CA VAL A 227 -5.79 -3.51 2.60
C VAL A 227 -4.86 -2.81 3.59
N SER A 228 -5.02 -3.02 4.90
CA SER A 228 -4.18 -2.41 5.93
C SER A 228 -2.74 -2.95 5.91
N VAL A 229 -2.59 -4.28 5.79
CA VAL A 229 -1.28 -4.93 5.69
C VAL A 229 -0.59 -4.56 4.39
N GLY A 230 -1.27 -4.69 3.24
CA GLY A 230 -0.73 -4.32 1.94
C GLY A 230 -0.28 -2.86 1.92
N SER A 231 -1.10 -1.94 2.42
CA SER A 231 -0.76 -0.52 2.47
C SER A 231 0.43 -0.23 3.39
N SER A 232 0.57 -0.95 4.50
CA SER A 232 1.75 -0.85 5.36
C SER A 232 3.04 -1.25 4.64
N VAL A 233 3.02 -2.35 3.89
CA VAL A 233 4.17 -2.81 3.08
C VAL A 233 4.56 -1.76 2.03
N VAL A 234 3.59 -1.18 1.32
CA VAL A 234 3.85 -0.12 0.33
C VAL A 234 4.43 1.14 0.98
N LEU A 235 3.91 1.56 2.13
CA LEU A 235 4.42 2.73 2.85
C LEU A 235 5.85 2.55 3.35
N LEU A 236 6.23 1.32 3.72
CA LEU A 236 7.57 0.97 4.19
C LEU A 236 8.60 0.81 3.07
N PHE A 237 8.16 0.67 1.81
CA PHE A 237 9.05 0.54 0.67
C PHE A 237 9.92 1.83 0.50
N PRO A 238 11.25 1.76 0.64
CA PRO A 238 12.10 2.93 0.83
C PRO A 238 12.55 3.59 -0.50
N VAL A 239 11.64 3.77 -1.45
CA VAL A 239 11.96 4.31 -2.79
C VAL A 239 11.30 5.67 -3.02
N GLY A 240 12.11 6.73 -3.18
CA GLY A 240 11.65 8.10 -3.47
C GLY A 240 11.56 9.00 -2.21
N ARG A 241 10.42 9.70 -2.05
CA ARG A 241 10.02 10.46 -0.85
C ARG A 241 8.96 9.76 0.06
N PRO A 242 8.94 8.43 0.25
CA PRO A 242 7.92 7.76 1.07
C PRO A 242 8.29 7.72 2.56
N ALA A 243 7.29 7.38 3.38
CA ALA A 243 7.38 7.13 4.82
C ALA A 243 8.51 6.16 5.21
N GLY A 244 8.71 5.08 4.44
CA GLY A 244 9.78 4.11 4.70
C GLY A 244 11.18 4.73 4.71
N ARG A 245 11.44 5.76 3.89
CA ARG A 245 12.75 6.42 3.85
C ARG A 245 13.03 7.25 5.10
N SER A 246 12.02 7.98 5.61
CA SER A 246 12.20 8.77 6.84
C SER A 246 12.41 7.87 8.06
N ILE A 247 11.68 6.75 8.15
CA ILE A 247 11.87 5.76 9.23
C ILE A 247 13.27 5.13 9.12
N LEU A 248 13.70 4.70 7.93
CA LEU A 248 15.02 4.09 7.73
C LEU A 248 16.18 5.03 8.08
N GLN A 249 16.05 6.33 7.77
CA GLN A 249 17.07 7.34 8.12
C GLN A 249 17.10 7.65 9.62
N TRP A 250 15.97 7.52 10.31
CA TRP A 250 15.88 7.79 11.75
C TRP A 250 16.30 6.58 12.59
N SER A 251 15.80 5.38 12.27
CA SER A 251 16.15 4.12 12.94
C SER A 251 16.05 2.95 11.96
N PRO A 252 17.19 2.45 11.45
CA PRO A 252 17.21 1.30 10.54
C PRO A 252 16.62 0.03 11.15
N LEU A 253 16.84 -0.19 12.45
CA LEU A 253 16.29 -1.33 13.18
C LEU A 253 14.76 -1.28 13.26
N LEU A 254 14.20 -0.10 13.55
CA LEU A 254 12.75 0.08 13.59
C LEU A 254 12.14 -0.13 12.19
N TRP A 255 12.76 0.43 11.15
CA TRP A 255 12.33 0.20 9.77
C TRP A 255 12.37 -1.29 9.41
N LEU A 256 13.45 -1.98 9.74
CA LEU A 256 13.61 -3.41 9.46
C LEU A 256 12.55 -4.23 10.20
N GLY A 257 12.34 -3.97 11.50
CA GLY A 257 11.33 -4.67 12.30
C GLY A 257 9.91 -4.47 11.78
N LEU A 258 9.52 -3.23 11.44
CA LEU A 258 8.21 -2.94 10.86
C LEU A 258 8.04 -3.56 9.47
N THR A 259 9.08 -3.52 8.64
CA THR A 259 9.06 -4.10 7.29
C THR A 259 8.92 -5.61 7.37
N LEU A 260 9.70 -6.26 8.23
CA LEU A 260 9.66 -7.70 8.44
C LEU A 260 8.30 -8.13 9.00
N LEU A 261 7.76 -7.41 9.98
CA LEU A 261 6.44 -7.67 10.55
C LEU A 261 5.33 -7.54 9.49
N ALA A 262 5.30 -6.42 8.75
CA ALA A 262 4.27 -6.16 7.75
C ALA A 262 4.32 -7.17 6.59
N THR A 263 5.51 -7.48 6.08
CA THR A 263 5.68 -8.45 4.99
C THR A 263 5.43 -9.88 5.44
N THR A 264 5.82 -10.25 6.66
CA THR A 264 5.49 -11.58 7.24
C THR A 264 3.98 -11.73 7.35
N MET A 265 3.28 -10.73 7.91
CA MET A 265 1.80 -10.72 7.95
C MET A 265 1.20 -10.87 6.55
N LEU A 266 1.72 -10.14 5.56
CA LEU A 266 1.25 -10.23 4.18
C LEU A 266 1.38 -11.66 3.64
N PHE A 267 2.55 -12.29 3.81
CA PHE A 267 2.78 -13.65 3.34
C PHE A 267 1.94 -14.69 4.09
N VAL A 268 1.71 -14.52 5.39
CA VAL A 268 0.80 -15.38 6.16
C VAL A 268 -0.60 -15.32 5.56
N LEU A 269 -1.14 -14.12 5.37
CA LEU A 269 -2.49 -13.92 4.82
C LEU A 269 -2.63 -14.46 3.38
N LEU A 270 -1.55 -14.45 2.61
CA LEU A 270 -1.51 -14.95 1.24
C LEU A 270 -1.16 -16.44 1.13
N THR A 271 -0.96 -17.15 2.25
CA THR A 271 -0.60 -18.58 2.22
C THR A 271 -1.56 -19.41 1.37
N PRO A 272 -2.91 -19.30 1.52
CA PRO A 272 -3.86 -20.05 0.70
C PRO A 272 -3.71 -19.76 -0.81
N THR A 273 -3.53 -18.48 -1.15
CA THR A 273 -3.33 -18.03 -2.54
C THR A 273 -2.03 -18.55 -3.11
N ILE A 274 -0.92 -18.48 -2.35
CA ILE A 274 0.38 -18.98 -2.77
C ILE A 274 0.34 -20.50 -2.98
N THR A 275 -0.40 -21.24 -2.14
CA THR A 275 -0.54 -22.69 -2.29
C THR A 275 -1.31 -23.05 -3.55
N ALA A 276 -2.47 -22.43 -3.80
CA ALA A 276 -3.27 -22.68 -5.00
C ALA A 276 -2.50 -22.30 -6.28
N TRP A 277 -1.83 -21.15 -6.25
CA TRP A 277 -1.08 -20.67 -7.39
C TRP A 277 0.17 -21.52 -7.70
N ARG A 278 0.79 -22.13 -6.66
CA ARG A 278 1.89 -23.08 -6.84
C ARG A 278 1.41 -24.40 -7.46
N THR A 279 0.23 -24.90 -7.08
CA THR A 279 -0.33 -26.14 -7.64
C THR A 279 -0.69 -25.99 -9.11
N ASP A 280 -1.06 -24.79 -9.53
CA ASP A 280 -1.40 -24.48 -10.93
C ASP A 280 -0.17 -24.17 -11.82
N GLY A 281 1.05 -24.42 -11.31
CA GLY A 281 2.29 -24.23 -12.06
C GLY A 281 2.80 -22.77 -12.14
N GLY A 282 2.17 -21.84 -11.42
CA GLY A 282 2.52 -20.41 -11.47
C GLY A 282 3.92 -20.07 -10.93
N ALA A 283 4.50 -20.91 -10.07
CA ALA A 283 5.71 -20.59 -9.33
C ALA A 283 6.94 -20.22 -10.20
N GLY A 284 7.12 -20.88 -11.35
CA GLY A 284 8.27 -20.66 -12.24
C GLY A 284 8.37 -19.21 -12.76
N PRO A 285 7.33 -18.69 -13.43
CA PRO A 285 7.28 -17.31 -13.91
C PRO A 285 7.58 -16.23 -12.85
N VAL A 286 7.09 -16.35 -11.61
CA VAL A 286 7.39 -15.32 -10.57
C VAL A 286 8.82 -15.43 -10.07
N VAL A 287 9.33 -16.65 -9.86
CA VAL A 287 10.75 -16.81 -9.48
C VAL A 287 11.63 -16.18 -10.56
N PHE A 288 11.34 -16.44 -11.84
CA PHE A 288 12.03 -15.81 -12.95
C PHE A 288 11.90 -14.28 -12.91
N ALA A 289 10.69 -13.74 -12.73
CA ALA A 289 10.46 -12.29 -12.69
C ALA A 289 11.20 -11.61 -11.52
N VAL A 290 11.21 -12.23 -10.33
CA VAL A 290 11.92 -11.71 -9.15
C VAL A 290 13.43 -11.73 -9.36
N VAL A 291 13.98 -12.82 -9.91
CA VAL A 291 15.40 -12.94 -10.21
C VAL A 291 15.82 -11.95 -11.30
N ALA A 292 15.05 -11.85 -12.39
CA ALA A 292 15.29 -10.91 -13.47
C ALA A 292 15.22 -9.45 -12.98
N PHE A 293 14.21 -9.11 -12.18
CA PHE A 293 14.09 -7.79 -11.58
C PHE A 293 15.30 -7.45 -10.69
N SER A 294 15.69 -8.37 -9.82
CA SER A 294 16.87 -8.21 -8.95
C SER A 294 18.14 -8.00 -9.78
N ALA A 295 18.35 -8.80 -10.82
CA ALA A 295 19.48 -8.69 -11.73
C ALA A 295 19.51 -7.34 -12.46
N VAL A 296 18.37 -6.86 -12.98
CA VAL A 296 18.27 -5.55 -13.64
C VAL A 296 18.57 -4.41 -12.66
N CYS A 297 17.97 -4.43 -11.47
CA CYS A 297 18.19 -3.38 -10.48
C CYS A 297 19.64 -3.31 -9.98
N THR A 298 20.25 -4.46 -9.70
CA THR A 298 21.66 -4.54 -9.30
C THR A 298 22.59 -4.13 -10.43
N SER A 299 22.29 -4.50 -11.68
CA SER A 299 23.05 -4.07 -12.87
C SER A 299 23.00 -2.55 -13.07
N ILE A 300 21.82 -1.93 -12.95
CA ILE A 300 21.67 -0.46 -13.01
C ILE A 300 22.51 0.21 -11.93
N TRP A 301 22.51 -0.32 -10.71
CA TRP A 301 23.30 0.21 -9.62
C TRP A 301 24.81 0.07 -9.89
N ALA A 302 25.26 -1.11 -10.32
CA ALA A 302 26.67 -1.37 -10.60
C ALA A 302 27.18 -0.44 -11.71
N TRP A 303 26.41 -0.28 -12.80
CA TRP A 303 26.73 0.66 -13.87
C TRP A 303 26.94 2.08 -13.34
N ARG A 304 25.99 2.60 -12.56
CA ARG A 304 26.09 3.96 -12.00
C ARG A 304 27.20 4.15 -10.97
N ARG A 305 27.69 3.07 -10.36
CA ARG A 305 28.69 3.15 -9.30
C ARG A 305 30.12 3.04 -9.84
N TYR A 306 30.29 2.27 -10.91
CA TYR A 306 31.61 1.89 -11.43
C TYR A 306 31.90 2.42 -12.84
N VAL A 307 30.87 2.80 -13.61
CA VAL A 307 31.02 3.31 -14.98
C VAL A 307 30.72 4.80 -15.08
N GLU A 308 29.65 5.27 -14.43
CA GLU A 308 29.39 6.72 -14.20
C GLU A 308 30.24 7.25 -13.04
#